data_AF-A0A415FCR1-F1
#
_entry.id   AF-A0A415FCR1-F1
#
_cell.length_a   1.000
_cell.length_b   1.000
_cell.length_c   1.000
_cell.angle_alpha   90.00
_cell.angle_beta   90.00
_cell.angle_gamma   90.00
#
_symmetry.space_group_name_H-M   'P 1'
#
loop_
_entity.id
_entity.type
_entity.pdbx_description
1 polymer ?
#
loop_
_entity_poly.entity_id
_entity_poly.type
_entity_poly.pdbx_seq_one_letter_code
_entity_poly.pdbx_strand_id
1 'polypeptide(L)'
;SLYNYISKYYGEQLTYRGENYSIPEFITRLSEETADVFIHEMHQAKLRFNKYLYGIYDVRVDEDDKCEISVYNSDYFTYKCTVNLYNALATIPVKSCFPDFNVNVAQVRPFYNSVAVGGFVIIDRGNGDELVTGFRGENCQSGGYWHFSYDETFTEDDKSDEDDQPNLMTCLRRALSEELGILRKTQEKCIPTSQITFLNVGVIRTAGNDNRLEFEVCSFVRVCLSEAFTLEDFIHGYRFAKDAEIETRCLEFIPIKELDKFISTHKISPESKHLAQTISLLNDFDLLGTDKEGYHEILEANKQ
;
A
#
# COMPACT_ATOMS: atom_id res chain seq x y z
N SER A 1 6.17 10.06 -23.30
CA SER A 1 5.22 8.94 -23.46
C SER A 1 5.88 7.66 -22.94
N LEU A 2 5.09 6.64 -22.58
CA LEU A 2 5.60 5.31 -22.20
C LEU A 2 6.54 4.73 -23.28
N TYR A 3 6.15 4.85 -24.55
CA TYR A 3 6.97 4.45 -25.70
C TYR A 3 8.37 5.06 -25.70
N ASN A 4 8.47 6.39 -25.55
CA ASN A 4 9.76 7.07 -25.53
C ASN A 4 10.60 6.67 -24.32
N TYR A 5 9.95 6.40 -23.18
CA TYR A 5 10.64 5.91 -21.99
C TYR A 5 11.30 4.56 -22.26
N ILE A 6 10.54 3.60 -22.80
CA ILE A 6 11.06 2.26 -23.11
C ILE A 6 12.13 2.36 -24.20
N SER A 7 11.87 3.07 -25.30
CA SER A 7 12.83 3.22 -26.41
C SER A 7 14.18 3.78 -25.96
N LYS A 8 14.18 4.74 -25.02
CA LYS A 8 15.41 5.30 -24.45
C LYS A 8 16.34 4.23 -23.83
N TYR A 9 15.80 3.16 -23.25
CA TYR A 9 16.60 2.15 -22.54
C TYR A 9 16.76 0.84 -23.31
N TYR A 10 15.74 0.45 -24.08
CA TYR A 10 15.68 -0.84 -24.78
C TYR A 10 15.90 -0.70 -26.29
N GLY A 11 15.91 0.52 -26.83
CA GLY A 11 15.89 0.78 -28.27
C GLY A 11 14.50 0.59 -28.87
N GLU A 12 14.39 0.72 -30.20
CA GLU A 12 13.11 0.60 -30.91
C GLU A 12 12.55 -0.83 -30.97
N GLN A 13 13.39 -1.83 -30.68
CA GLN A 13 13.04 -3.25 -30.62
C GLN A 13 13.70 -3.91 -29.43
N LEU A 14 13.03 -4.90 -28.83
CA LEU A 14 13.54 -5.67 -27.71
C LEU A 14 13.29 -7.17 -27.91
N THR A 15 14.13 -7.99 -27.30
CA THR A 15 13.99 -9.45 -27.28
C THR A 15 13.40 -9.88 -25.95
N TYR A 16 12.28 -10.59 -25.97
CA TYR A 16 11.65 -11.16 -24.78
C TYR A 16 11.23 -12.60 -25.05
N ARG A 17 11.57 -13.52 -24.15
CA ARG A 17 11.30 -14.97 -24.28
C ARG A 17 11.71 -15.59 -25.64
N GLY A 18 12.78 -15.07 -26.25
CA GLY A 18 13.34 -15.57 -27.51
C GLY A 18 12.71 -14.98 -28.78
N GLU A 19 11.74 -14.08 -28.65
CA GLU A 19 11.10 -13.38 -29.77
C GLU A 19 11.46 -11.89 -29.76
N ASN A 20 11.52 -11.28 -30.95
CA ASN A 20 11.79 -9.87 -31.12
C ASN A 20 10.49 -9.11 -31.35
N TYR A 21 10.31 -8.01 -30.62
CA TYR A 21 9.13 -7.16 -30.70
C TYR A 21 9.56 -5.71 -30.92
N SER A 22 8.81 -4.97 -31.74
CA SER A 22 8.75 -3.51 -31.57
C SER A 22 8.08 -3.17 -30.22
N ILE A 23 8.34 -1.97 -29.69
CA ILE A 23 7.72 -1.54 -28.43
C ILE A 23 6.18 -1.62 -28.46
N PRO A 24 5.48 -1.16 -29.52
CA PRO A 24 4.02 -1.32 -29.60
C PRO A 24 3.57 -2.78 -29.58
N GLU A 25 4.22 -3.66 -30.35
CA GLU A 25 3.89 -5.09 -30.35
C GLU A 25 4.08 -5.71 -28.98
N PHE A 26 5.15 -5.33 -28.27
CA PHE A 26 5.43 -5.82 -26.93
C PHE A 26 4.36 -5.39 -25.91
N ILE A 27 3.96 -4.12 -25.92
CA ILE A 27 2.91 -3.59 -25.03
C ILE A 27 1.56 -4.25 -25.34
N THR A 28 1.20 -4.39 -26.63
CA THR A 28 -0.02 -5.07 -27.06
C THR A 28 -0.04 -6.51 -26.57
N ARG A 29 1.07 -7.25 -26.78
CA ARG A 29 1.19 -8.63 -26.35
C ARG A 29 0.96 -8.81 -24.85
N LEU A 30 1.57 -7.97 -24.01
CA LEU A 30 1.38 -8.05 -22.56
C LEU A 30 -0.01 -7.61 -22.10
N SER A 31 -0.62 -6.67 -22.81
CA SER A 31 -2.01 -6.26 -22.56
C SER A 31 -2.98 -7.41 -22.87
N GLU A 32 -2.76 -8.14 -23.97
CA GLU A 32 -3.52 -9.33 -24.34
C GLU A 32 -3.34 -10.44 -23.29
N GLU A 33 -2.11 -10.74 -22.87
CA GLU A 33 -1.84 -11.71 -21.81
C GLU A 33 -2.54 -11.34 -20.49
N THR A 34 -2.60 -10.04 -20.17
CA THR A 34 -3.33 -9.55 -18.98
C THR A 34 -4.84 -9.74 -19.13
N ALA A 35 -5.40 -9.44 -20.32
CA ALA A 35 -6.82 -9.64 -20.60
C ALA A 35 -7.22 -11.13 -20.52
N ASP A 36 -6.38 -12.02 -21.05
CA ASP A 36 -6.60 -13.47 -20.99
C ASP A 36 -6.70 -13.97 -19.55
N VAL A 37 -5.88 -13.45 -18.63
CA VAL A 37 -5.96 -13.78 -17.19
C VAL A 37 -7.32 -13.37 -16.62
N PHE A 38 -7.78 -12.14 -16.90
CA PHE A 38 -9.08 -11.67 -16.42
C PHE A 38 -10.22 -12.54 -16.95
N ILE A 39 -10.23 -12.86 -18.24
CA ILE A 39 -11.23 -13.71 -18.88
C ILE A 39 -11.21 -15.11 -18.28
N HIS A 40 -10.03 -15.68 -18.07
CA HIS A 40 -9.87 -17.00 -17.46
C HIS A 40 -10.44 -17.04 -16.03
N GLU A 41 -10.16 -16.03 -15.23
CA GLU A 41 -10.68 -15.92 -13.87
C GLU A 41 -12.20 -15.69 -13.81
N MET A 42 -12.74 -14.93 -14.75
CA MET A 42 -14.19 -14.79 -14.92
C MET A 42 -14.86 -16.12 -15.28
N HIS A 43 -14.24 -16.94 -16.14
CA HIS A 43 -14.73 -18.29 -16.43
C HIS A 43 -14.69 -19.22 -15.21
N GLN A 44 -13.84 -18.94 -14.21
CA GLN A 44 -13.80 -19.62 -12.92
C GLN A 44 -14.80 -19.05 -11.90
N ALA A 45 -15.72 -18.19 -12.33
CA ALA A 45 -16.68 -17.48 -11.48
C ALA A 45 -16.02 -16.61 -10.39
N LYS A 46 -14.75 -16.21 -10.56
CA LYS A 46 -14.16 -15.18 -9.71
C LYS A 46 -14.77 -13.83 -10.04
N LEU A 47 -15.10 -13.06 -9.01
CA LEU A 47 -15.54 -11.66 -9.16
C LEU A 47 -14.37 -10.82 -9.70
N ARG A 48 -14.56 -10.30 -10.92
CA ARG A 48 -13.65 -9.36 -11.55
C ARG A 48 -14.44 -8.15 -12.04
N PHE A 49 -14.04 -6.99 -11.55
CA PHE A 49 -14.55 -5.69 -11.98
C PHE A 49 -13.36 -4.76 -12.23
N ASN A 50 -13.43 -3.95 -13.29
CA ASN A 50 -12.39 -2.96 -13.55
C ASN A 50 -12.72 -1.68 -12.78
N LYS A 51 -12.28 -1.57 -11.52
CA LYS A 51 -12.52 -0.37 -10.69
C LYS A 51 -11.64 0.78 -11.19
N TYR A 52 -12.19 2.00 -11.10
CA TYR A 52 -11.39 3.22 -11.24
C TYR A 52 -10.40 3.33 -10.08
N LEU A 53 -9.16 3.64 -10.43
CA LEU A 53 -8.05 3.82 -9.51
C LEU A 53 -7.38 5.18 -9.76
N TYR A 54 -6.47 5.56 -8.87
CA TYR A 54 -5.59 6.69 -9.08
C TYR A 54 -4.14 6.24 -9.27
N GLY A 55 -3.49 6.76 -10.32
CA GLY A 55 -2.05 6.67 -10.50
C GLY A 55 -1.32 7.91 -9.99
N ILE A 56 -0.02 7.81 -9.76
CA ILE A 56 0.81 8.91 -9.27
C ILE A 56 1.38 9.72 -10.42
N TYR A 57 1.01 11.00 -10.48
CA TYR A 57 1.53 11.95 -11.46
C TYR A 57 2.88 12.54 -11.01
N ASP A 58 2.96 13.01 -9.76
CA ASP A 58 4.13 13.68 -9.18
C ASP A 58 4.09 13.58 -7.65
N VAL A 59 5.25 13.68 -7.02
CA VAL A 59 5.39 13.75 -5.56
C VAL A 59 6.37 14.88 -5.24
N ARG A 60 5.93 15.84 -4.44
CA ARG A 60 6.73 17.00 -4.06
C ARG A 60 6.78 17.11 -2.54
N VAL A 61 7.96 17.39 -2.03
CA VAL A 61 8.16 17.72 -0.62
C VAL A 61 8.59 19.18 -0.59
N ASP A 62 7.89 20.01 0.18
CA ASP A 62 8.22 21.42 0.36
C ASP A 62 9.27 21.63 1.46
N GLU A 63 9.63 22.89 1.73
CA GLU A 63 10.66 23.24 2.73
C GLU A 63 10.19 23.00 4.19
N ASP A 64 8.89 22.79 4.40
CA ASP A 64 8.29 22.44 5.70
C ASP A 64 8.09 20.91 5.83
N ASP A 65 8.74 20.12 4.97
CA ASP A 65 8.61 18.67 4.87
C ASP A 65 7.16 18.18 4.59
N LYS A 66 6.32 19.04 4.00
CA LYS A 66 4.98 18.63 3.58
C LYS A 66 5.04 17.94 2.23
N CYS A 67 4.53 16.73 2.20
CA CYS A 67 4.42 15.93 0.98
C CYS A 67 3.09 16.20 0.26
N GLU A 68 3.17 16.71 -0.97
CA GLU A 68 2.05 16.78 -1.91
C GLU A 68 2.15 15.63 -2.92
N ILE A 69 1.08 14.84 -3.04
CA ILE A 69 0.96 13.75 -4.01
C ILE A 69 -0.05 14.19 -5.07
N SER A 70 0.43 14.43 -6.30
CA SER A 70 -0.44 14.67 -7.44
C SER A 70 -0.82 13.34 -8.10
N VAL A 71 -2.10 13.14 -8.39
CA VAL A 71 -2.62 11.91 -8.99
C VAL A 71 -3.23 12.12 -10.37
N TYR A 72 -3.44 11.03 -11.11
CA TYR A 72 -4.18 10.99 -12.37
C TYR A 72 -5.14 9.79 -12.39
N ASN A 73 -6.20 9.86 -13.20
CA ASN A 73 -7.17 8.77 -13.32
C ASN A 73 -6.55 7.55 -14.00
N SER A 74 -6.72 6.38 -13.39
CA SER A 74 -6.33 5.08 -13.92
C SER A 74 -7.43 4.06 -13.62
N ASP A 75 -7.14 2.78 -13.84
CA ASP A 75 -8.05 1.68 -13.57
C ASP A 75 -7.27 0.40 -13.28
N TYR A 76 -7.97 -0.58 -12.70
CA TYR A 76 -7.37 -1.84 -12.25
C TYR A 76 -6.72 -2.63 -13.39
N PHE A 77 -7.32 -2.64 -14.59
CA PHE A 77 -6.76 -3.30 -15.77
C PHE A 77 -5.49 -2.61 -16.25
N THR A 78 -5.50 -1.28 -16.34
CA THR A 78 -4.32 -0.48 -16.68
C THR A 78 -3.19 -0.74 -15.68
N TYR A 79 -3.49 -0.74 -14.37
CA TYR A 79 -2.53 -1.10 -13.33
C TYR A 79 -1.92 -2.49 -13.57
N LYS A 80 -2.74 -3.54 -13.75
CA LYS A 80 -2.22 -4.90 -14.01
C LYS A 80 -1.39 -4.99 -15.29
N CYS A 81 -1.79 -4.32 -16.37
CA CYS A 81 -1.00 -4.25 -17.59
C CYS A 81 0.37 -3.63 -17.35
N THR A 82 0.42 -2.52 -16.61
CA THR A 82 1.69 -1.82 -16.35
C THR A 82 2.61 -2.56 -15.39
N VAL A 83 2.06 -3.28 -14.41
CA VAL A 83 2.81 -4.20 -13.56
C VAL A 83 3.39 -5.34 -14.41
N ASN A 84 2.61 -5.97 -15.28
CA ASN A 84 3.11 -7.03 -16.17
C ASN A 84 4.19 -6.51 -17.13
N LEU A 85 4.00 -5.31 -17.69
CA LEU A 85 5.00 -4.64 -18.52
C LEU A 85 6.29 -4.36 -17.74
N TYR A 86 6.17 -3.80 -16.55
CA TYR A 86 7.30 -3.54 -15.66
C TYR A 86 8.11 -4.82 -15.41
N ASN A 87 7.43 -5.89 -15.03
CA ASN A 87 8.06 -7.15 -14.68
C ASN A 87 8.71 -7.81 -15.89
N ALA A 88 8.07 -7.78 -17.05
CA ALA A 88 8.66 -8.27 -18.30
C ALA A 88 9.93 -7.50 -18.66
N LEU A 89 9.89 -6.16 -18.62
CA LEU A 89 11.05 -5.29 -18.87
C LEU A 89 12.18 -5.55 -17.88
N ALA A 90 11.87 -5.72 -16.59
CA ALA A 90 12.86 -5.98 -15.55
C ALA A 90 13.62 -7.31 -15.72
N THR A 91 13.09 -8.26 -16.48
CA THR A 91 13.79 -9.53 -16.81
C THR A 91 14.76 -9.42 -17.98
N ILE A 92 14.69 -8.34 -18.77
CA ILE A 92 15.55 -8.15 -19.93
C ILE A 92 16.90 -7.59 -19.46
N PRO A 93 18.03 -8.25 -19.77
CA PRO A 93 19.34 -7.85 -19.28
C PRO A 93 19.88 -6.62 -20.04
N VAL A 94 19.45 -5.44 -19.60
CA VAL A 94 20.01 -4.13 -19.97
C VAL A 94 20.30 -3.31 -18.71
N LYS A 95 21.07 -2.22 -18.84
CA LYS A 95 21.32 -1.30 -17.73
C LYS A 95 19.95 -0.78 -17.23
N SER A 96 19.56 -1.19 -16.02
CA SER A 96 18.19 -1.10 -15.50
C SER A 96 17.54 0.24 -15.82
N CYS A 97 16.40 0.21 -16.54
CA CYS A 97 15.56 1.37 -16.73
C CYS A 97 14.77 1.74 -15.47
N PHE A 98 14.89 0.96 -14.39
CA PHE A 98 14.21 1.19 -13.13
C PHE A 98 15.29 1.46 -12.07
N PRO A 99 15.50 2.72 -11.66
CA PRO A 99 16.56 3.06 -10.73
C PRO A 99 16.33 2.42 -9.36
N ASP A 100 17.41 2.00 -8.71
CA ASP A 100 17.43 1.28 -7.42
C ASP A 100 17.25 2.24 -6.22
N PHE A 101 16.22 3.09 -6.23
CA PHE A 101 15.91 4.17 -5.26
C PHE A 101 16.45 5.58 -5.62
N ASN A 102 15.75 6.62 -5.14
CA ASN A 102 15.74 8.04 -5.59
C ASN A 102 15.04 8.28 -6.94
N VAL A 103 13.83 7.76 -7.06
CA VAL A 103 13.03 7.91 -8.28
C VAL A 103 12.50 9.34 -8.36
N ASN A 104 12.86 10.04 -9.44
CA ASN A 104 12.02 11.12 -9.93
C ASN A 104 10.72 10.48 -10.44
N VAL A 105 9.67 10.51 -9.61
CA VAL A 105 8.34 9.93 -9.89
C VAL A 105 7.88 10.28 -11.30
N ALA A 106 8.11 11.50 -11.78
CA ALA A 106 7.72 11.94 -13.10
C ALA A 106 8.37 11.12 -14.25
N GLN A 107 9.54 10.51 -14.05
CA GLN A 107 10.20 9.68 -15.06
C GLN A 107 9.53 8.33 -15.25
N VAL A 108 9.06 7.70 -14.17
CA VAL A 108 8.46 6.36 -14.20
C VAL A 108 6.96 6.37 -13.96
N ARG A 109 6.33 7.56 -13.87
CA ARG A 109 4.89 7.73 -13.66
C ARG A 109 3.99 6.80 -14.49
N PRO A 110 4.30 6.42 -15.75
CA PRO A 110 3.42 5.50 -16.49
C PRO A 110 3.29 4.11 -15.85
N PHE A 111 4.16 3.76 -14.90
CA PHE A 111 4.13 2.49 -14.17
C PHE A 111 3.46 2.60 -12.80
N TYR A 112 3.25 3.80 -12.26
CA TYR A 112 2.61 4.01 -10.96
C TYR A 112 1.12 4.28 -11.13
N ASN A 113 0.37 3.23 -11.48
CA ASN A 113 -1.06 3.30 -11.79
C ASN A 113 -1.99 3.00 -10.61
N SER A 114 -1.43 2.88 -9.41
CA SER A 114 -2.16 2.63 -8.18
C SER A 114 -1.42 3.31 -7.02
N VAL A 115 -2.19 3.87 -6.09
CA VAL A 115 -1.72 4.32 -4.79
C VAL A 115 -2.67 3.82 -3.72
N ALA A 116 -2.11 3.37 -2.60
CA ALA A 116 -2.86 2.88 -1.44
C ALA A 116 -2.48 3.62 -0.14
N VAL A 117 -3.31 3.40 0.87
CA VAL A 117 -3.06 3.76 2.27
C VAL A 117 -3.07 2.49 3.11
N GLY A 118 -1.88 2.05 3.47
CA GLY A 118 -1.63 0.90 4.32
C GLY A 118 -1.06 1.30 5.67
N GLY A 119 -1.35 0.53 6.70
CA GLY A 119 -0.88 0.90 8.02
C GLY A 119 -1.24 0.00 9.18
N PHE A 120 -0.85 0.45 10.37
CA PHE A 120 -1.07 -0.29 11.60
C PHE A 120 -2.04 0.42 12.53
N VAL A 121 -2.94 -0.35 13.14
CA VAL A 121 -3.62 0.03 14.37
C VAL A 121 -2.70 -0.23 15.55
N ILE A 122 -2.62 0.74 16.44
CA ILE A 122 -1.97 0.63 17.76
C ILE A 122 -3.07 0.66 18.82
N ILE A 123 -3.04 -0.29 19.75
CA ILE A 123 -3.98 -0.39 20.89
C ILE A 123 -3.19 -0.62 22.17
N ASP A 124 -3.57 0.06 23.25
CA ASP A 124 -3.11 -0.28 24.60
C ASP A 124 -4.24 -0.99 25.36
N ARG A 125 -4.00 -2.26 25.73
CA ARG A 125 -4.93 -3.09 26.53
C ARG A 125 -4.63 -3.07 28.04
N GLY A 126 -3.88 -2.07 28.50
CA GLY A 126 -3.42 -1.91 29.88
C GLY A 126 -2.03 -2.47 30.16
N ASN A 127 -1.29 -2.86 29.12
CA ASN A 127 0.06 -3.43 29.21
C ASN A 127 1.09 -2.67 28.36
N GLY A 128 0.73 -1.47 27.88
CA GLY A 128 1.48 -0.69 26.91
C GLY A 128 0.98 -0.93 25.48
N ASP A 129 1.53 -0.15 24.55
CA ASP A 129 1.12 -0.19 23.15
C ASP A 129 1.43 -1.54 22.49
N GLU A 130 0.44 -2.04 21.76
CA GLU A 130 0.49 -3.22 20.92
C GLU A 130 0.11 -2.85 19.48
N LEU A 131 0.91 -3.31 18.53
CA LEU A 131 0.67 -3.19 17.11
C LEU A 131 -0.21 -4.34 16.65
N VAL A 132 -1.32 -4.03 15.98
CA VAL A 132 -2.22 -5.03 15.41
C VAL A 132 -1.73 -5.40 14.01
N THR A 133 -1.59 -6.69 13.70
CA THR A 133 -1.16 -7.15 12.36
C THR A 133 -2.09 -8.25 11.86
N GLY A 134 -2.37 -8.26 10.56
CA GLY A 134 -3.17 -9.29 9.90
C GLY A 134 -2.30 -10.36 9.24
N PHE A 135 -2.63 -11.64 9.42
CA PHE A 135 -2.07 -12.71 8.60
C PHE A 135 -2.93 -12.93 7.36
N ARG A 136 -2.39 -12.68 6.18
CA ARG A 136 -3.12 -12.75 4.91
C ARG A 136 -3.35 -14.19 4.46
N GLY A 137 -4.57 -14.49 3.99
CA GLY A 137 -4.94 -15.79 3.43
C GLY A 137 -4.15 -16.12 2.16
N GLU A 138 -4.01 -17.40 1.81
CA GLU A 138 -3.18 -17.82 0.66
C GLU A 138 -3.70 -17.34 -0.72
N ASN A 139 -4.98 -16.95 -0.79
CA ASN A 139 -5.66 -16.64 -2.06
C ASN A 139 -5.68 -15.15 -2.43
N CYS A 140 -5.06 -14.27 -1.63
CA CYS A 140 -4.99 -12.83 -1.91
C CYS A 140 -3.58 -12.38 -2.32
N GLN A 141 -3.43 -11.14 -2.80
CA GLN A 141 -2.10 -10.55 -3.00
C GLN A 141 -1.35 -10.56 -1.67
N SER A 142 -0.05 -10.88 -1.69
CA SER A 142 0.75 -11.09 -0.47
C SER A 142 0.20 -12.20 0.45
N GLY A 143 -0.39 -13.25 -0.10
CA GLY A 143 -0.89 -14.38 0.67
C GLY A 143 0.21 -15.11 1.46
N GLY A 144 -0.09 -15.47 2.71
CA GLY A 144 0.86 -16.12 3.61
C GLY A 144 1.93 -15.21 4.20
N TYR A 145 1.74 -13.89 4.12
CA TYR A 145 2.53 -12.89 4.84
C TYR A 145 1.75 -12.34 6.04
N TRP A 146 2.48 -11.99 7.09
CA TRP A 146 1.99 -10.99 8.05
C TRP A 146 2.07 -9.60 7.41
N HIS A 147 1.03 -8.81 7.61
CA HIS A 147 0.79 -7.57 6.88
C HIS A 147 0.18 -6.50 7.78
N PHE A 148 -0.09 -5.33 7.21
CA PHE A 148 -0.81 -4.22 7.82
C PHE A 148 -2.12 -4.63 8.50
N SER A 149 -2.61 -3.80 9.42
CA SER A 149 -3.97 -3.98 9.97
C SER A 149 -5.04 -3.57 8.96
N TYR A 150 -4.71 -2.62 8.08
CA TYR A 150 -5.57 -2.13 7.01
C TYR A 150 -4.69 -1.78 5.81
N ASP A 151 -5.17 -2.06 4.61
CA ASP A 151 -4.48 -1.72 3.37
C ASP A 151 -5.51 -1.45 2.28
N GLU A 152 -5.62 -0.19 1.84
CA GLU A 152 -6.72 0.21 0.97
C GLU A 152 -6.25 1.06 -0.20
N THR A 153 -6.63 0.65 -1.41
CA THR A 153 -6.28 1.39 -2.63
C THR A 153 -7.19 2.58 -2.80
N PHE A 154 -6.65 3.72 -3.23
CA PHE A 154 -7.44 4.89 -3.59
C PHE A 154 -8.36 4.64 -4.79
N THR A 155 -9.60 5.06 -4.65
CA THR A 155 -10.65 4.93 -5.67
C THR A 155 -11.55 6.17 -5.66
N GLU A 156 -12.47 6.28 -6.63
CA GLU A 156 -13.38 7.43 -6.71
C GLU A 156 -14.26 7.60 -5.46
N ASP A 157 -14.43 6.53 -4.65
CA ASP A 157 -15.15 6.56 -3.37
C ASP A 157 -14.43 7.42 -2.30
N ASP A 158 -13.15 7.76 -2.53
CA ASP A 158 -12.31 8.50 -1.57
C ASP A 158 -12.28 10.01 -1.82
N LYS A 159 -13.07 10.49 -2.76
CA LYS A 159 -13.19 11.92 -3.05
C LYS A 159 -13.85 12.66 -1.89
N SER A 160 -13.38 13.87 -1.60
CA SER A 160 -14.05 14.76 -0.64
C SER A 160 -15.34 15.32 -1.24
N ASP A 161 -16.36 15.46 -0.40
CA ASP A 161 -17.63 16.10 -0.79
C ASP A 161 -17.46 17.58 -1.18
N GLU A 162 -16.39 18.23 -0.71
CA GLU A 162 -16.15 19.67 -0.87
C GLU A 162 -15.42 20.01 -2.18
N ASP A 163 -14.43 19.21 -2.59
CA ASP A 163 -13.51 19.57 -3.68
C ASP A 163 -13.42 18.54 -4.83
N ASP A 164 -14.19 17.44 -4.76
CA ASP A 164 -14.15 16.31 -5.72
C ASP A 164 -12.74 15.72 -5.93
N GLN A 165 -11.83 15.94 -4.97
CA GLN A 165 -10.45 15.45 -4.98
C GLN A 165 -10.31 14.24 -4.04
N PRO A 166 -9.51 13.22 -4.41
CA PRO A 166 -9.22 12.09 -3.53
C PRO A 166 -8.51 12.58 -2.26
N ASN A 167 -8.92 12.06 -1.10
CA ASN A 167 -8.45 12.50 0.20
C ASN A 167 -7.90 11.32 1.03
N LEU A 168 -6.69 11.46 1.56
CA LEU A 168 -6.02 10.45 2.40
C LEU A 168 -6.82 10.05 3.63
N MET A 169 -7.46 11.02 4.29
CA MET A 169 -8.29 10.76 5.47
C MET A 169 -9.55 9.98 5.10
N THR A 170 -10.18 10.29 3.96
CA THR A 170 -11.34 9.52 3.48
C THR A 170 -10.96 8.08 3.18
N CYS A 171 -9.85 7.87 2.46
CA CYS A 171 -9.32 6.54 2.16
C CYS A 171 -8.98 5.75 3.43
N LEU A 172 -8.23 6.35 4.37
CA LEU A 172 -7.91 5.74 5.67
C LEU A 172 -9.17 5.33 6.44
N ARG A 173 -10.17 6.21 6.51
CA ARG A 173 -11.42 5.92 7.23
C ARG A 173 -12.21 4.79 6.56
N ARG A 174 -12.16 4.68 5.23
CA ARG A 174 -12.73 3.56 4.49
C ARG A 174 -11.97 2.27 4.81
N ALA A 175 -10.63 2.29 4.76
CA ALA A 175 -9.78 1.17 5.13
C ALA A 175 -10.14 0.61 6.52
N LEU A 176 -10.20 1.47 7.53
CA LEU A 176 -10.58 1.08 8.90
C LEU A 176 -11.99 0.48 9.02
N SER A 177 -12.90 0.89 8.14
CA SER A 177 -14.27 0.37 8.10
C SER A 177 -14.37 -0.96 7.35
N GLU A 178 -13.72 -1.09 6.19
CA GLU A 178 -13.83 -2.27 5.32
C GLU A 178 -12.97 -3.44 5.82
N GLU A 179 -11.77 -3.17 6.36
CA GLU A 179 -10.81 -4.17 6.83
C GLU A 179 -10.98 -4.54 8.32
N LEU A 180 -11.36 -3.56 9.15
CA LEU A 180 -11.42 -3.75 10.62
C LEU A 180 -12.82 -3.56 11.21
N GLY A 181 -13.81 -3.16 10.41
CA GLY A 181 -15.18 -2.97 10.88
C GLY A 181 -15.35 -1.82 11.87
N ILE A 182 -14.36 -0.93 11.99
CA ILE A 182 -14.45 0.27 12.82
C ILE A 182 -15.21 1.31 12.00
N LEU A 183 -16.54 1.26 12.07
CA LEU A 183 -17.40 2.14 11.26
C LEU A 183 -17.17 3.62 11.59
N ARG A 184 -17.42 4.52 10.62
CA ARG A 184 -17.19 5.98 10.76
C ARG A 184 -17.75 6.60 12.05
N LYS A 185 -18.97 6.24 12.46
CA LYS A 185 -19.59 6.72 13.72
C LYS A 185 -18.87 6.23 14.99
N THR A 186 -18.15 5.13 14.88
CA THR A 186 -17.35 4.53 15.95
C THR A 186 -15.96 5.14 15.97
N GLN A 187 -15.35 5.37 14.80
CA GLN A 187 -14.04 6.03 14.67
C GLN A 187 -14.00 7.35 15.42
N GLU A 188 -15.04 8.18 15.34
CA GLU A 188 -15.12 9.47 16.06
C GLU A 188 -15.03 9.34 17.59
N LYS A 189 -15.32 8.16 18.14
CA LYS A 189 -15.30 7.89 19.59
C LYS A 189 -13.99 7.30 20.06
N CYS A 190 -13.27 6.59 19.20
CA CYS A 190 -12.08 5.82 19.58
C CYS A 190 -10.81 6.23 18.83
N ILE A 191 -10.89 7.06 17.79
CA ILE A 191 -9.74 7.49 16.99
C ILE A 191 -9.77 9.03 16.88
N PRO A 192 -9.24 9.75 17.88
CA PRO A 192 -9.04 11.19 17.76
C PRO A 192 -8.15 11.50 16.55
N THR A 193 -8.41 12.60 15.83
CA THR A 193 -7.58 12.99 14.67
C THR A 193 -6.09 13.17 15.05
N SER A 194 -5.80 13.59 16.29
CA SER A 194 -4.42 13.71 16.80
C SER A 194 -3.71 12.37 16.99
N GLN A 195 -4.42 11.24 16.92
CA GLN A 195 -3.90 9.89 17.01
C GLN A 195 -3.79 9.21 15.63
N ILE A 196 -3.93 9.97 14.55
CA ILE A 196 -3.75 9.51 13.18
C ILE A 196 -2.44 10.06 12.64
N THR A 197 -1.62 9.19 12.08
CA THR A 197 -0.33 9.54 11.50
C THR A 197 -0.14 8.98 10.11
N PHE A 198 0.08 9.87 9.14
CA PHE A 198 0.69 9.54 7.86
C PHE A 198 2.19 9.78 7.97
N LEU A 199 2.99 8.73 7.80
CA LEU A 199 4.40 8.76 8.16
C LEU A 199 5.30 9.00 6.96
N ASN A 200 5.11 8.21 5.91
CA ASN A 200 5.92 8.31 4.70
C ASN A 200 5.17 7.77 3.49
N VAL A 201 5.77 8.00 2.32
CA VAL A 201 5.34 7.45 1.05
C VAL A 201 6.44 6.55 0.50
N GLY A 202 6.06 5.41 -0.07
CA GLY A 202 6.99 4.40 -0.53
C GLY A 202 6.57 3.77 -1.85
N VAL A 203 7.54 3.17 -2.54
CA VAL A 203 7.28 2.32 -3.69
C VAL A 203 7.54 0.88 -3.27
N ILE A 204 6.50 0.05 -3.36
CA ILE A 204 6.60 -1.38 -3.13
C ILE A 204 7.01 -2.02 -4.45
N ARG A 205 8.19 -2.64 -4.44
CA ARG A 205 8.71 -3.41 -5.58
C ARG A 205 9.01 -4.83 -5.10
N THR A 206 8.29 -5.81 -5.61
CA THR A 206 8.55 -7.23 -5.34
C THR A 206 8.74 -8.01 -6.63
N ALA A 207 9.59 -9.04 -6.58
CA ALA A 207 9.88 -9.91 -7.72
C ALA A 207 9.34 -11.33 -7.49
N GLY A 208 9.37 -12.17 -8.52
CA GLY A 208 8.95 -13.56 -8.42
C GLY A 208 7.41 -13.69 -8.42
N ASN A 209 6.86 -14.48 -7.49
CA ASN A 209 5.43 -14.76 -7.46
C ASN A 209 4.58 -13.60 -6.91
N ASP A 210 5.15 -12.69 -6.12
CA ASP A 210 4.42 -11.53 -5.57
C ASP A 210 4.27 -10.42 -6.63
N ASN A 211 5.34 -10.18 -7.40
CA ASN A 211 5.37 -9.41 -8.65
C ASN A 211 4.70 -8.02 -8.61
N ARG A 212 4.81 -7.31 -7.50
CA ARG A 212 4.13 -6.02 -7.25
C ARG A 212 4.98 -4.83 -7.65
N LEU A 213 4.31 -3.82 -8.20
CA LEU A 213 4.79 -2.45 -8.31
C LEU A 213 3.66 -1.51 -7.87
N GLU A 214 3.73 -1.04 -6.64
CA GLU A 214 2.66 -0.26 -6.00
C GLU A 214 3.25 0.98 -5.32
N PHE A 215 2.45 2.02 -5.20
CA PHE A 215 2.78 3.22 -4.42
C PHE A 215 1.96 3.19 -3.14
N GLU A 216 2.60 3.41 -2.00
CA GLU A 216 2.01 3.20 -0.68
C GLU A 216 2.19 4.44 0.18
N VAL A 217 1.11 4.90 0.82
CA VAL A 217 1.18 5.91 1.88
C VAL A 217 1.06 5.20 3.21
N CYS A 218 2.19 5.02 3.90
CA CYS A 218 2.23 4.30 5.16
C CYS A 218 1.70 5.18 6.30
N SER A 219 0.84 4.60 7.11
CA SER A 219 0.20 5.28 8.24
C SER A 219 0.09 4.40 9.49
N PHE A 220 -0.16 5.01 10.63
CA PHE A 220 -0.67 4.30 11.78
C PHE A 220 -1.76 5.10 12.47
N VAL A 221 -2.64 4.41 13.18
CA VAL A 221 -3.68 5.03 13.99
C VAL A 221 -3.68 4.42 15.38
N ARG A 222 -3.80 5.23 16.43
CA ARG A 222 -4.06 4.71 17.77
C ARG A 222 -5.57 4.64 18.02
N VAL A 223 -6.05 3.46 18.37
CA VAL A 223 -7.42 3.22 18.82
C VAL A 223 -7.44 3.30 20.35
N CYS A 224 -8.11 4.32 20.87
CA CYS A 224 -8.28 4.57 22.30
C CYS A 224 -9.45 3.75 22.84
N LEU A 225 -9.14 2.74 23.65
CA LEU A 225 -10.16 1.95 24.35
C LEU A 225 -10.80 2.75 25.48
N SER A 226 -12.11 2.60 25.64
CA SER A 226 -12.91 3.28 26.68
C SER A 226 -14.19 2.50 26.97
N GLU A 227 -15.01 2.98 27.93
CA GLU A 227 -16.36 2.42 28.13
C GLU A 227 -17.26 2.57 26.89
N ALA A 228 -16.98 3.55 26.01
CA ALA A 228 -17.74 3.78 24.78
C ALA A 228 -17.25 2.92 23.59
N PHE A 229 -16.06 2.33 23.69
CA PHE A 229 -15.49 1.44 22.70
C PHE A 229 -14.45 0.52 23.34
N THR A 230 -14.84 -0.72 23.57
CA THR A 230 -14.02 -1.73 24.23
C THR A 230 -13.22 -2.56 23.24
N LEU A 231 -12.29 -3.38 23.74
CA LEU A 231 -11.60 -4.37 22.92
C LEU A 231 -12.59 -5.39 22.29
N GLU A 232 -13.66 -5.73 23.00
CA GLU A 232 -14.68 -6.64 22.49
C GLU A 232 -15.39 -6.02 21.27
N ASP A 233 -15.67 -4.71 21.32
CA ASP A 233 -16.24 -3.98 20.19
C ASP A 233 -15.31 -4.00 18.97
N PHE A 234 -14.00 -3.82 19.18
CA PHE A 234 -12.99 -3.94 18.11
C PHE A 234 -12.98 -5.34 17.49
N ILE A 235 -12.89 -6.39 18.31
CA ILE A 235 -12.88 -7.78 17.84
C ILE A 235 -14.19 -8.14 17.15
N HIS A 236 -15.31 -7.64 17.66
CA HIS A 236 -16.62 -7.85 17.05
C HIS A 236 -16.71 -7.15 15.68
N GLY A 237 -16.26 -5.90 15.58
CA GLY A 237 -16.20 -5.16 14.32
C GLY A 237 -15.43 -5.92 13.25
N TYR A 238 -14.22 -6.39 13.57
CA TYR A 238 -13.38 -7.17 12.65
C TYR A 238 -14.10 -8.41 12.09
N ARG A 239 -14.89 -9.11 12.90
CA ARG A 239 -15.62 -10.32 12.44
C ARG A 239 -16.69 -10.05 11.39
N PHE A 240 -17.15 -8.81 11.27
CA PHE A 240 -18.13 -8.38 10.27
C PHE A 240 -17.52 -7.42 9.25
N ALA A 241 -16.21 -7.20 9.31
CA ALA A 241 -15.51 -6.40 8.33
C ALA A 241 -15.57 -7.11 6.97
N LYS A 242 -15.87 -6.34 5.93
CA LYS A 242 -16.16 -6.83 4.59
C LYS A 242 -14.99 -7.62 4.01
N ASP A 243 -13.77 -7.12 4.23
CA ASP A 243 -12.57 -7.68 3.60
C ASP A 243 -11.86 -8.69 4.52
N ALA A 244 -12.10 -8.62 5.83
CA ALA A 244 -11.55 -9.58 6.78
C ALA A 244 -11.93 -11.04 6.48
N GLU A 245 -13.19 -11.31 6.10
CA GLU A 245 -13.64 -12.68 5.76
C GLU A 245 -12.95 -13.23 4.50
N ILE A 246 -12.50 -12.34 3.62
CA ILE A 246 -12.00 -12.68 2.29
C ILE A 246 -10.47 -12.73 2.28
N GLU A 247 -9.81 -11.81 2.97
CA GLU A 247 -8.37 -11.53 2.80
C GLU A 247 -7.52 -11.88 4.02
N THR A 248 -8.07 -11.76 5.23
CA THR A 248 -7.30 -11.85 6.49
C THR A 248 -7.73 -13.04 7.34
N ARG A 249 -6.80 -13.98 7.56
CA ARG A 249 -7.07 -15.19 8.34
C ARG A 249 -7.26 -14.89 9.83
N CYS A 250 -6.43 -14.02 10.38
CA CYS A 250 -6.47 -13.64 11.78
C CYS A 250 -5.71 -12.33 12.03
N LEU A 251 -6.10 -11.65 13.11
CA LEU A 251 -5.31 -10.56 13.69
C LEU A 251 -4.45 -11.08 14.84
N GLU A 252 -3.28 -10.49 15.02
CA GLU A 252 -2.43 -10.65 16.19
C GLU A 252 -2.08 -9.29 16.79
N PHE A 253 -1.95 -9.25 18.12
CA PHE A 253 -1.59 -8.06 18.89
C PHE A 253 -0.15 -8.24 19.38
N ILE A 254 0.77 -7.47 18.83
CA ILE A 254 2.21 -7.60 19.09
C ILE A 254 2.64 -6.42 19.97
N PRO A 255 3.08 -6.65 21.22
CA PRO A 255 3.67 -5.59 22.03
C PRO A 255 4.82 -4.93 21.26
N ILE A 256 4.88 -3.59 21.22
CA ILE A 256 5.91 -2.88 20.43
C ILE A 256 7.33 -3.33 20.83
N LYS A 257 7.56 -3.58 22.12
CA LYS A 257 8.84 -4.10 22.65
C LYS A 257 9.25 -5.49 22.10
N GLU A 258 8.33 -6.22 21.48
CA GLU A 258 8.56 -7.54 20.89
C GLU A 258 8.60 -7.49 19.35
N LEU A 259 8.45 -6.30 18.76
CA LEU A 259 8.29 -6.12 17.33
C LEU A 259 9.53 -6.55 16.54
N ASP A 260 10.74 -6.23 17.00
CA ASP A 260 11.99 -6.69 16.39
C ASP A 260 12.09 -8.22 16.33
N LYS A 261 11.72 -8.88 17.43
CA LYS A 261 11.69 -10.34 17.50
C LYS A 261 10.68 -10.88 16.49
N PHE A 262 9.46 -10.34 16.48
CA PHE A 262 8.42 -10.74 15.55
C PHE A 262 8.86 -10.61 14.08
N ILE A 263 9.46 -9.47 13.72
CA ILE A 263 10.00 -9.18 12.39
C ILE A 263 11.11 -10.17 11.98
N SER A 264 11.95 -10.57 12.92
CA SER A 264 13.06 -11.51 12.64
C SER A 264 12.61 -12.96 12.44
N THR A 265 11.47 -13.36 13.03
CA THR A 265 11.01 -14.76 13.03
C THR A 265 9.88 -15.05 12.06
N HIS A 266 9.22 -14.02 11.53
CA HIS A 266 8.05 -14.18 10.66
C HIS A 266 8.29 -13.66 9.24
N LYS A 267 7.55 -14.24 8.30
CA LYS A 267 7.49 -13.77 6.92
C LYS A 267 6.51 -12.60 6.86
N ILE A 268 7.04 -11.38 6.78
CA ILE A 268 6.27 -10.12 6.76
C ILE A 268 6.41 -9.48 5.38
N SER A 269 5.35 -8.86 4.87
CA SER A 269 5.45 -8.14 3.61
C SER A 269 6.44 -6.98 3.73
N PRO A 270 7.18 -6.61 2.66
CA PRO A 270 8.25 -5.62 2.74
C PRO A 270 7.83 -4.27 3.32
N GLU A 271 6.67 -3.76 2.90
CA GLU A 271 6.08 -2.50 3.35
C GLU A 271 5.69 -2.53 4.82
N SER A 272 5.03 -3.61 5.26
CA SER A 272 4.65 -3.79 6.66
C SER A 272 5.86 -3.94 7.56
N LYS A 273 6.88 -4.64 7.09
CA LYS A 273 8.16 -4.73 7.79
C LYS A 273 8.81 -3.35 7.95
N HIS A 274 8.91 -2.58 6.87
CA HIS A 274 9.51 -1.24 6.91
C HIS A 274 8.81 -0.30 7.89
N LEU A 275 7.48 -0.25 7.84
CA LEU A 275 6.71 0.58 8.77
C LEU A 275 6.84 0.08 10.22
N ALA A 276 6.79 -1.23 10.46
CA ALA A 276 6.94 -1.79 11.79
C ALA A 276 8.31 -1.46 12.41
N GLN A 277 9.39 -1.56 11.62
CA GLN A 277 10.73 -1.14 12.06
C GLN A 277 10.77 0.36 12.40
N THR A 278 10.11 1.19 11.59
CA THR A 278 10.04 2.64 11.83
C THR A 278 9.28 2.96 13.13
N ILE A 279 8.15 2.30 13.38
CA ILE A 279 7.38 2.44 14.61
C ILE A 279 8.19 1.98 15.84
N SER A 280 8.93 0.88 15.72
CA SER A 280 9.81 0.39 16.80
C SER A 280 10.83 1.46 17.19
N LEU A 281 11.45 2.11 16.21
CA LEU A 281 12.40 3.20 16.44
C LEU A 281 11.72 4.42 17.09
N LEU A 282 10.54 4.83 16.62
CA LEU A 282 9.80 5.98 17.19
C LEU A 282 9.42 5.76 18.66
N ASN A 283 9.11 4.52 19.04
CA ASN A 283 8.79 4.16 20.41
C ASN A 283 10.00 4.29 21.35
N ASP A 284 11.19 3.94 20.88
CA ASP A 284 12.43 4.11 21.66
C ASP A 284 12.74 5.59 21.96
N PHE A 285 12.12 6.52 21.23
CA PHE A 285 12.23 7.97 21.44
C PHE A 285 11.04 8.58 22.20
N ASP A 286 10.11 7.79 22.74
CA ASP A 286 8.90 8.27 23.46
C ASP A 286 8.03 9.23 22.61
N LEU A 287 8.10 9.13 21.28
CA LEU A 287 7.39 10.03 20.35
C LEU A 287 5.93 9.65 20.11
N LEU A 288 5.52 8.44 20.50
CA LEU A 288 4.15 7.93 20.30
C LEU A 288 3.14 8.48 21.31
N GLY A 289 3.56 9.37 22.22
CA GLY A 289 2.67 9.98 23.21
C GLY A 289 3.14 11.36 23.63
N THR A 290 2.53 12.40 23.07
CA THR A 290 2.19 13.66 23.75
C THR A 290 1.63 14.64 22.72
N ASP A 291 0.58 15.38 23.10
CA ASP A 291 0.12 16.57 22.37
C ASP A 291 1.31 17.46 21.99
N LYS A 292 1.75 17.36 20.75
CA LYS A 292 2.74 18.27 20.15
C LYS A 292 2.28 18.57 18.74
N GLU A 293 1.79 19.80 18.57
CA GLU A 293 1.72 20.45 17.28
C GLU A 293 3.08 20.30 16.58
N GLY A 294 3.09 19.73 15.37
CA GLY A 294 4.28 19.64 14.53
C GLY A 294 4.78 18.21 14.33
N TYR A 295 4.39 17.63 13.19
CA TYR A 295 5.06 16.49 12.60
C TYR A 295 6.52 16.84 12.30
N HIS A 296 7.46 15.99 12.71
CA HIS A 296 8.84 16.00 12.23
C HIS A 296 9.18 14.61 11.68
N GLU A 297 9.82 14.61 10.51
CA GLU A 297 10.25 13.45 9.73
C GLU A 297 11.14 12.46 10.49
N ILE A 298 11.09 11.19 10.07
CA ILE A 298 12.27 10.31 10.07
C ILE A 298 12.42 9.73 8.66
N LEU A 299 13.25 10.38 7.85
CA LEU A 299 13.82 9.85 6.60
C LEU A 299 15.35 9.72 6.74
N GLU A 300 15.85 8.92 7.67
CA GLU A 300 17.24 8.44 7.62
C GLU A 300 17.38 7.04 8.24
N ALA A 301 17.28 6.00 7.42
CA ALA A 301 17.95 4.73 7.69
C ALA A 301 18.06 3.91 6.39
N ASN A 302 19.13 4.15 5.62
CA ASN A 302 19.91 3.15 4.86
C ASN A 302 20.92 3.86 3.94
N LYS A 303 21.91 4.49 4.55
CA LYS A 303 23.22 4.70 3.91
C LYS A 303 24.19 3.68 4.50
N GLN A 304 24.22 2.47 3.95
CA GLN A 304 25.38 1.58 3.96
C GLN A 304 25.47 0.83 2.64
#